data_AF-A0A1I7L767-F1
#
_entry.id   AF-A0A1I7L767-F1
#
_cell.length_a   1.000
_cell.length_b   1.000
_cell.length_c   1.000
_cell.angle_alpha   90.00
_cell.angle_beta   90.00
_cell.angle_gamma   90.00
#
_symmetry.space_group_name_H-M   'P 1'
#
loop_
_entity.id
_entity.type
_entity.pdbx_description
1 polymer ?
#
loop_
_entity_poly.entity_id
_entity_poly.type
_entity_poly.pdbx_seq_one_letter_code
_entity_poly.pdbx_strand_id
1 'polypeptide(L)' 'MRAEPLTSEGGGEDMVLPSQRVKVHIRCRKCGETFILRGVRDAKGHIETGFKRCLCDNEDDFDIEPLN' A
#
# COMPACT_ATOMS: atom_id res chain seq x y z
N MET A 1 46.50 -13.63 -22.68
CA MET A 1 45.77 -13.44 -21.41
C MET A 1 45.25 -12.01 -21.42
N ARG A 2 44.00 -11.77 -21.85
CA ARG A 2 43.37 -10.45 -21.80
C ARG A 2 42.29 -10.53 -20.71
N ALA A 3 42.38 -9.65 -19.72
CA ALA A 3 41.39 -9.53 -18.66
C ALA A 3 40.17 -8.77 -19.21
N GLU A 4 38.97 -9.30 -18.97
CA GLU A 4 37.70 -8.66 -19.26
C GLU A 4 37.14 -8.01 -17.98
N PRO A 5 36.70 -6.74 -18.02
CA PRO A 5 36.11 -6.08 -16.87
C PRO A 5 34.62 -6.41 -16.73
N LEU A 6 34.21 -6.77 -15.51
CA LEU A 6 32.82 -6.94 -15.08
C LEU A 6 32.18 -5.57 -14.79
N THR A 7 31.18 -5.18 -15.56
CA THR A 7 30.22 -4.08 -15.27
C THR A 7 28.96 -4.39 -16.10
N SER A 8 27.70 -4.15 -15.74
CA SER A 8 27.02 -3.35 -14.71
C SER A 8 25.61 -3.95 -14.52
N GLU A 9 25.13 -4.12 -13.29
CA GLU A 9 24.13 -3.25 -12.64
C GLU A 9 22.92 -2.88 -13.53
N GLY A 10 21.84 -3.67 -13.41
CA GLY A 10 20.51 -3.32 -13.89
C GLY A 10 19.57 -3.13 -12.70
N GLY A 11 19.78 -2.05 -11.93
CA GLY A 11 18.82 -1.59 -10.93
C GLY A 11 17.61 -1.00 -11.65
N GLY A 12 16.45 -1.65 -11.53
CA GLY A 12 15.19 -1.09 -12.02
C GLY A 12 14.89 0.19 -11.27
N GLU A 13 14.99 1.32 -11.96
CA GLU A 13 14.54 2.63 -11.49
C GLU A 13 13.02 2.60 -11.36
N ASP A 14 12.52 2.28 -10.17
CA ASP A 14 11.13 2.55 -9.80
C ASP A 14 10.99 4.08 -9.66
N MET A 15 10.44 4.70 -10.70
CA MET A 15 10.16 6.12 -10.75
C MET A 15 9.08 6.45 -9.71
N VAL A 16 9.48 6.77 -8.49
CA VAL A 16 8.56 7.06 -7.39
C VAL A 16 7.85 8.39 -7.67
N LEU A 17 6.69 8.31 -8.33
CA LEU A 17 5.74 9.42 -8.40
C LEU A 17 5.31 9.78 -6.97
N PRO A 18 5.07 11.08 -6.67
CA PRO A 18 4.62 11.49 -5.35
C PRO A 18 3.32 10.76 -5.01
N SER A 19 3.44 9.77 -4.14
CA SER A 19 2.38 8.95 -3.60
C SER A 19 1.26 9.84 -3.03
N GLN A 20 0.09 9.85 -3.68
CA GLN A 20 -1.01 10.69 -3.26
C GLN A 20 -1.59 10.16 -1.95
N ARG A 21 -1.47 10.93 -0.87
CA ARG A 21 -2.09 10.58 0.42
C ARG A 21 -3.61 10.75 0.31
N VAL A 22 -4.35 9.72 0.69
CA VAL A 22 -5.82 9.69 0.64
C VAL A 22 -6.37 9.28 2.00
N LYS A 23 -7.46 9.92 2.44
CA LYS A 23 -8.20 9.43 3.61
C LYS A 23 -9.04 8.23 3.19
N VAL A 24 -9.11 7.23 4.04
CA VAL A 24 -9.94 6.05 3.81
C VAL A 24 -10.83 5.79 5.01
N HIS A 25 -12.01 5.27 4.73
CA HIS A 25 -12.89 4.66 5.70
C HIS A 25 -12.75 3.15 5.60
N ILE A 26 -12.43 2.51 6.72
CA ILE A 26 -12.26 1.06 6.82
C ILE A 26 -13.35 0.52 7.74
N ARG A 27 -14.17 -0.43 7.27
CA ARG A 27 -15.19 -1.10 8.07
C ARG A 27 -14.88 -2.58 8.20
N CYS A 28 -14.81 -3.07 9.43
CA CYS A 28 -14.69 -4.50 9.71
C CYS A 28 -16.00 -5.21 9.41
N ARG A 29 -15.98 -6.20 8.51
CA ARG A 29 -17.16 -6.97 8.11
C ARG A 29 -17.57 -8.02 9.16
N LYS A 30 -16.66 -8.37 10.09
CA LYS A 30 -16.96 -9.29 11.21
C LYS A 30 -17.65 -8.63 12.41
N CYS A 31 -17.12 -7.52 12.93
CA CYS A 31 -17.67 -6.86 14.12
C CYS A 31 -18.38 -5.53 13.84
N GLY A 32 -18.21 -4.94 12.66
CA GLY A 32 -18.82 -3.65 12.29
C GLY A 32 -18.03 -2.41 12.69
N GLU A 33 -16.91 -2.54 13.41
CA GLU A 33 -16.06 -1.42 13.82
C GLU A 33 -15.54 -0.63 12.60
N THR A 34 -15.43 0.70 12.75
CA THR A 34 -14.99 1.59 11.68
C THR A 34 -13.75 2.39 12.05
N PHE A 35 -12.87 2.61 11.08
CA PHE A 35 -11.62 3.33 11.24
C PHE A 35 -11.45 4.36 10.11
N ILE A 36 -10.85 5.51 10.44
CA ILE A 36 -10.48 6.52 9.45
C ILE A 36 -8.96 6.66 9.47
N LEU A 37 -8.30 6.25 8.39
CA LEU A 37 -6.85 6.27 8.28
C LEU A 37 -6.41 7.04 7.03
N ARG A 38 -5.10 7.27 6.92
CA ARG A 38 -4.48 7.81 5.70
C ARG A 38 -3.77 6.67 4.99
N GLY A 39 -4.20 6.38 3.77
CA GLY A 39 -3.52 5.48 2.85
C GLY A 39 -2.69 6.24 1.82
N VAL A 40 -1.94 5.47 1.04
CA VAL A 40 -1.18 5.91 -0.13
C VAL A 40 -1.86 5.34 -1.37
N ARG A 41 -2.20 6.20 -2.32
CA ARG A 41 -2.64 5.76 -3.65
C ARG A 41 -1.43 5.60 -4.56
N ASP A 42 -1.26 4.40 -5.10
CA ASP A 42 -0.23 4.11 -6.10
C ASP A 42 -0.63 4.58 -7.50
N ALA A 43 0.32 4.56 -8.44
CA ALA A 43 0.12 5.00 -9.81
C ALA A 43 -0.91 4.16 -10.60
N LYS A 44 -1.21 2.93 -10.14
CA LYS A 44 -2.25 2.06 -10.74
C LYS A 44 -3.62 2.30 -10.10
N GLY A 45 -3.69 3.12 -9.07
CA GLY A 45 -4.93 3.54 -8.41
C GLY A 45 -5.34 2.70 -7.20
N HIS A 46 -4.56 1.68 -6.80
CA HIS A 46 -4.85 0.97 -5.55
C HIS A 46 -4.47 1.84 -4.34
N ILE A 47 -5.04 1.50 -3.18
CA ILE A 47 -4.83 2.24 -1.95
C ILE A 47 -4.22 1.31 -0.91
N GLU A 48 -2.98 1.59 -0.53
CA GLU A 48 -2.30 0.90 0.55
C GLU A 48 -2.53 1.65 1.87
N THR A 49 -3.12 0.99 2.87
CA THR A 49 -3.53 1.62 4.14
C THR A 49 -2.66 1.23 5.34
N GLY A 50 -1.88 0.15 5.21
CA GLY A 50 -1.10 -0.44 6.31
C GLY A 50 -1.94 -1.06 7.44
N PHE A 51 -3.27 -1.10 7.29
CA PHE A 51 -4.18 -1.69 8.27
C PHE A 51 -4.11 -3.22 8.19
N LYS A 52 -3.67 -3.87 9.26
CA LYS A 52 -3.44 -5.34 9.29
C LYS A 52 -4.48 -6.12 10.06
N ARG A 53 -5.04 -5.54 11.13
CA ARG A 53 -5.89 -6.28 12.07
C ARG A 53 -6.86 -5.35 12.80
N CYS A 54 -8.11 -5.80 12.92
CA CYS A 54 -9.13 -5.15 13.74
C CYS A 54 -9.00 -5.56 15.21
N LEU A 55 -9.59 -4.77 16.12
CA LEU A 55 -9.60 -5.06 17.56
C LEU A 55 -10.36 -6.35 17.93
N CYS A 56 -11.18 -6.89 17.03
CA CYS A 56 -11.84 -8.19 17.18
C CYS A 56 -11.02 -9.39 16.64
N ASP A 57 -9.73 -9.17 16.35
CA ASP A 57 -8.81 -10.15 15.75
C ASP A 57 -9.17 -10.60 14.31
N ASN A 58 -10.02 -9.84 13.59
CA ASN A 58 -10.15 -10.02 12.14
C ASN A 58 -8.91 -9.49 11.42
N GLU A 59 -8.38 -10.20 10.41
CA GLU A 59 -7.17 -9.83 9.65
C GLU A 59 -7.39 -9.65 8.14
N ASP A 60 -8.52 -10.10 7.57
CA ASP A 60 -8.72 -10.12 6.12
C ASP A 60 -10.04 -9.43 5.66
N ASP A 61 -11.11 -9.54 6.46
CA ASP A 61 -12.47 -9.18 6.01
C ASP A 61 -12.81 -7.71 6.27
N PHE A 62 -12.28 -6.81 5.43
CA PHE A 62 -12.44 -5.36 5.53
C PHE A 62 -13.03 -4.73 4.27
N ASP A 63 -13.89 -3.75 4.47
CA ASP A 63 -14.43 -2.87 3.43
C ASP A 63 -13.66 -1.54 3.49
N ILE A 64 -12.98 -1.14 2.42
CA ILE A 64 -12.09 0.03 2.40
C ILE A 64 -12.52 0.98 1.28
N GLU A 65 -13.02 2.14 1.68
CA GLU A 65 -13.54 3.16 0.76
C GLU A 65 -12.77 4.48 0.89
N PRO A 66 -12.35 5.11 -0.22
CA PRO A 66 -11.74 6.43 -0.18
C PRO A 66 -12.75 7.49 0.29
N LEU A 67 -12.28 8.41 1.13
CA LEU A 67 -13.04 9.59 1.56
C LEU A 67 -12.51 10.82 0.81
N ASN A 68 -13.37 11.37 -0.04
CA ASN A 68 -13.08 12.52 -0.91
C ASN A 68 -13.47 13.84 -0.25
#